data_AF-A0A6P5YV97-F1
#
_entry.id   AF-A0A6P5YV97-F1
#
_cell.length_a   1.000
_cell.length_b   1.000
_cell.length_c   1.000
_cell.angle_alpha   90.00
_cell.angle_beta   90.00
_cell.angle_gamma   90.00
#
_symmetry.space_group_name_H-M   'P 1'
#
loop_
_entity.id
_entity.type
_entity.pdbx_description
1 polymer ?
#
loop_
_entity_poly.entity_id
_entity_poly.type
_entity_poly.pdbx_seq_one_letter_code
_entity_poly.pdbx_strand_id
1 'polypeptide(L)'
;MNSNHLLLEEPIRMSSILEPPKPSFFPAMTKIVGTLGPKSRSVEIISGCLKSGMSVARFDFSWGDSEFHQQTLENLKIAVKSTKKLCAIMLDTGGPELQVVNKTEQPISLEADTKVILTPDQDKQATSNLLPINFHGLSKAVKKGDTIFIGQYLFTGNETTSVWLEVAELSGEDVVCLIKNSATLSGPLYTLHVSQIRIDMPTLTDKDKEVISTWGVRNNIDFLSLSYTRHAEDIRHARAFLSKLGELNRTQIFAKIENIEGLTHFDEILQEADGIILSRGNLGIDLPTEKAEKVFNQDLYFKKTVKYVGEPMSHLESIASSAVRAAIKVKASAIICFTSTGRAARLIAKYRPTLPVISVVIPRLKTNQLHWTFSGAFEARQSLIVRGLFPMLADPRHPAESKTGTNESVLKVALDHGKASGVIKPHDRVVVCQKLGDASVVKILELEA
;
A
#
# COMPACT_ATOMS: atom_id res chain seq x y z
N MET A 1 -27.93 16.99 24.20
CA MET A 1 -26.74 16.14 24.42
C MET A 1 -27.13 14.73 24.00
N ASN A 2 -26.84 14.34 22.75
CA ASN A 2 -27.13 12.99 22.27
C ASN A 2 -25.88 12.14 22.44
N SER A 3 -25.90 11.26 23.44
CA SER A 3 -24.89 10.24 23.68
C SER A 3 -24.90 9.23 22.54
N ASN A 4 -23.88 9.30 21.69
CA ASN A 4 -23.54 8.22 20.77
C ASN A 4 -23.15 6.99 21.61
N HIS A 5 -24.10 6.08 21.81
CA HIS A 5 -23.80 4.76 22.34
C HIS A 5 -22.91 4.03 21.32
N LEU A 6 -21.63 3.88 21.67
CA LEU A 6 -20.74 2.86 21.12
C LEU A 6 -21.39 1.50 21.37
N LEU A 7 -22.06 0.96 20.35
CA LEU A 7 -22.47 -0.43 20.33
C LEU A 7 -21.20 -1.29 20.30
N LEU A 8 -20.80 -1.79 21.47
CA LEU A 8 -19.83 -2.88 21.59
C LEU A 8 -20.46 -4.13 20.95
N GLU A 9 -19.97 -4.51 19.78
CA GLU A 9 -20.26 -5.83 19.20
C GLU A 9 -19.58 -6.89 20.08
N GLU A 10 -20.40 -7.74 20.72
CA GLU A 10 -20.10 -8.67 21.82
C GLU A 10 -19.59 -8.00 23.12
N PRO A 11 -20.04 -8.46 24.31
CA PRO A 11 -19.50 -7.95 25.57
C PRO A 11 -18.06 -8.46 25.71
N ILE A 12 -17.10 -7.65 25.24
CA ILE A 12 -15.70 -7.78 25.62
C ILE A 12 -15.68 -7.75 27.15
N ARG A 13 -15.44 -8.90 27.78
CA ARG A 13 -15.22 -8.92 29.22
C ARG A 13 -13.96 -8.11 29.46
N MET A 14 -14.02 -7.05 30.27
CA MET A 14 -12.85 -6.19 30.52
C MET A 14 -11.62 -6.99 31.00
N SER A 15 -11.84 -8.16 31.61
CA SER A 15 -10.78 -9.09 31.99
C SER A 15 -10.00 -9.67 30.80
N SER A 16 -10.59 -9.82 29.61
CA SER A 16 -9.89 -10.35 28.43
C SER A 16 -8.82 -9.40 27.90
N ILE A 17 -8.85 -8.12 28.29
CA ILE A 17 -7.79 -7.14 28.00
C ILE A 17 -6.51 -7.46 28.77
N LEU A 18 -6.64 -8.11 29.94
CA LEU A 18 -5.52 -8.47 30.81
C LEU A 18 -4.89 -9.82 30.42
N GLU A 19 -5.59 -10.64 29.64
CA GLU A 19 -5.07 -11.92 29.18
C GLU A 19 -4.03 -11.69 28.07
N PRO A 20 -2.80 -12.21 28.21
CA PRO A 20 -1.82 -12.10 27.14
C PRO A 20 -2.36 -12.79 25.89
N PRO A 21 -2.16 -12.21 24.70
CA PRO A 21 -2.62 -12.83 23.47
C PRO A 21 -1.96 -14.20 23.33
N LYS A 22 -2.78 -15.24 23.19
CA LYS A 22 -2.26 -16.58 22.90
C LYS A 22 -1.50 -16.52 21.58
N PRO A 23 -0.31 -17.14 21.47
CA PRO A 23 0.40 -17.22 20.21
C PRO A 23 -0.53 -17.81 19.16
N SER A 24 -0.95 -17.01 18.17
CA SER A 24 -1.75 -17.54 17.07
C SER A 24 -0.81 -18.19 16.08
N PHE A 25 -1.10 -19.44 15.72
CA PHE A 25 -0.37 -20.13 14.66
C PHE A 25 -0.55 -19.41 13.31
N PHE A 26 -1.67 -18.69 13.17
CA PHE A 26 -2.01 -17.98 11.95
C PHE A 26 -1.72 -16.48 12.03
N PRO A 27 -1.21 -15.84 10.95
CA PRO A 27 -0.90 -14.41 10.97
C PRO A 27 -2.16 -13.57 11.15
N ALA A 28 -1.98 -12.33 11.63
CA ALA A 28 -3.04 -11.35 11.69
C ALA A 28 -3.74 -11.19 10.32
N MET A 29 -5.04 -10.90 10.35
CA MET A 29 -5.83 -10.67 9.13
C MET A 29 -5.36 -9.41 8.41
N THR A 30 -4.94 -8.40 9.16
CA THR A 30 -4.32 -7.16 8.63
C THR A 30 -2.96 -7.48 8.03
N LYS A 31 -2.67 -6.88 6.87
CA LYS A 31 -1.45 -7.12 6.10
C LYS A 31 -0.39 -6.08 6.46
N ILE A 32 0.87 -6.47 6.35
CA ILE A 32 2.01 -5.64 6.71
C ILE A 32 2.81 -5.34 5.44
N VAL A 33 2.87 -4.05 5.09
CA VAL A 33 3.78 -3.52 4.08
C VAL A 33 5.05 -3.06 4.79
N GLY A 34 6.20 -3.64 4.46
CA GLY A 34 7.49 -3.28 5.05
C GLY A 34 8.39 -2.56 4.05
N THR A 35 8.88 -1.37 4.40
CA THR A 35 9.91 -0.69 3.60
C THR A 35 11.27 -1.32 3.85
N LEU A 36 11.93 -1.78 2.78
CA LEU A 36 13.27 -2.34 2.87
C LEU A 36 14.31 -1.24 2.67
N GLY A 37 15.26 -1.16 3.61
CA GLY A 37 16.28 -0.13 3.63
C GLY A 37 17.60 -0.66 4.20
N PRO A 38 18.55 0.21 4.58
CA PRO A 38 19.92 -0.21 4.90
C PRO A 38 19.97 -1.18 6.09
N LYS A 39 19.08 -0.99 7.08
CA LYS A 39 18.97 -1.82 8.29
C LYS A 39 18.15 -3.10 8.10
N SER A 40 17.45 -3.25 6.97
CA SER A 40 16.47 -4.33 6.75
C SER A 40 16.69 -5.12 5.45
N ARG A 41 17.82 -4.93 4.77
CA ARG A 41 18.10 -5.55 3.46
C ARG A 41 18.85 -6.88 3.48
N SER A 42 19.35 -7.34 4.63
CA SER A 42 20.04 -8.64 4.71
C SER A 42 19.03 -9.79 4.61
N VAL A 43 19.45 -10.93 4.05
CA VAL A 43 18.58 -12.12 3.89
C VAL A 43 18.04 -12.59 5.24
N GLU A 44 18.83 -12.52 6.30
CA GLU A 44 18.43 -12.90 7.65
C GLU A 44 17.30 -12.03 8.18
N ILE A 45 17.47 -10.70 8.13
CA ILE A 45 16.47 -9.76 8.63
C ILE A 45 15.20 -9.84 7.81
N ILE A 46 15.30 -9.89 6.47
CA ILE A 46 14.13 -10.07 5.60
C ILE A 46 13.41 -11.38 5.95
N SER A 47 14.14 -12.48 6.16
CA SER A 47 13.55 -13.76 6.57
C SER A 47 12.80 -13.65 7.90
N GLY A 48 13.34 -12.88 8.85
CA GLY A 48 12.68 -12.54 10.11
C GLY A 48 11.39 -11.75 9.90
N CYS A 49 11.41 -10.72 9.05
CA CYS A 49 10.23 -9.92 8.70
C CYS A 49 9.13 -10.76 8.05
N LEU A 50 9.48 -11.64 7.11
CA LEU A 50 8.53 -12.55 6.44
C LEU A 50 7.88 -13.52 7.43
N LYS A 51 8.67 -14.10 8.34
CA LYS A 51 8.15 -14.97 9.42
C LYS A 51 7.24 -14.22 10.39
N SER A 52 7.51 -12.94 10.61
CA SER A 52 6.74 -12.05 11.49
C SER A 52 5.48 -11.48 10.82
N GLY A 53 5.25 -11.74 9.53
CA GLY A 53 4.00 -11.42 8.84
C GLY A 53 4.08 -10.33 7.76
N MET A 54 5.28 -9.84 7.42
CA MET A 54 5.45 -8.96 6.24
C MET A 54 4.95 -9.67 4.99
N SER A 55 4.04 -9.03 4.25
CA SER A 55 3.40 -9.60 3.06
C SER A 55 3.67 -8.82 1.78
N VAL A 56 4.10 -7.55 1.92
CA VAL A 56 4.51 -6.70 0.79
C VAL A 56 5.81 -5.99 1.16
N ALA A 57 6.79 -6.01 0.26
CA ALA A 57 8.03 -5.26 0.36
C ALA A 57 7.90 -3.97 -0.45
N ARG A 58 8.02 -2.83 0.22
CA ARG A 58 8.03 -1.49 -0.38
C ARG A 58 9.47 -1.06 -0.67
N PHE A 59 9.73 -0.68 -1.91
CA PHE A 59 11.00 -0.11 -2.38
C PHE A 59 10.77 1.38 -2.64
N ASP A 60 11.43 2.21 -1.85
CA ASP A 60 11.24 3.65 -1.87
C ASP A 60 12.26 4.31 -2.79
N PHE A 61 11.83 4.79 -3.97
CA PHE A 61 12.72 5.41 -4.96
C PHE A 61 12.90 6.92 -4.77
N SER A 62 12.38 7.50 -3.68
CA SER A 62 12.75 8.85 -3.27
C SER A 62 14.24 8.93 -2.86
N TRP A 63 14.82 7.80 -2.44
CA TRP A 63 16.23 7.68 -2.06
C TRP A 63 16.85 6.36 -2.54
N GLY A 64 18.17 6.35 -2.67
CA GLY A 64 18.91 5.20 -3.19
C GLY A 64 18.79 5.04 -4.71
N ASP A 65 19.75 4.34 -5.29
CA ASP A 65 19.79 4.06 -6.73
C ASP A 65 19.17 2.69 -7.07
N SER A 66 19.01 2.45 -8.37
CA SER A 66 18.45 1.20 -8.88
C SER A 66 19.30 -0.03 -8.52
N GLU A 67 20.61 0.12 -8.31
CA GLU A 67 21.50 -0.99 -7.94
C GLU A 67 21.26 -1.43 -6.49
N PHE A 68 21.18 -0.46 -5.58
CA PHE A 68 20.81 -0.66 -4.18
C PHE A 68 19.49 -1.42 -4.05
N HIS A 69 18.46 -0.97 -4.79
CA HIS A 69 17.14 -1.60 -4.78
C HIS A 69 17.15 -2.99 -5.42
N GLN A 70 17.91 -3.19 -6.51
CA GLN A 70 18.05 -4.51 -7.15
C GLN A 70 18.70 -5.51 -6.21
N GLN A 71 19.82 -5.17 -5.56
CA GLN A 71 20.48 -6.07 -4.62
C GLN A 71 19.57 -6.44 -3.44
N THR A 72 18.77 -5.48 -2.95
CA THR A 72 17.79 -5.72 -1.90
C THR A 72 16.69 -6.68 -2.37
N LEU A 73 16.23 -6.56 -3.61
CA LEU A 73 15.26 -7.48 -4.20
C LEU A 73 15.81 -8.89 -4.40
N GLU A 74 17.08 -9.05 -4.80
CA GLU A 74 17.71 -10.37 -4.87
C GLU A 74 17.79 -11.05 -3.50
N ASN A 75 18.11 -10.29 -2.45
CA ASN A 75 18.05 -10.79 -1.07
C ASN A 75 16.63 -11.19 -0.66
N LEU A 76 15.61 -10.41 -1.05
CA LEU A 76 14.21 -10.76 -0.82
C LEU A 76 13.83 -12.07 -1.50
N LYS A 77 14.25 -12.30 -2.76
CA LYS A 77 13.99 -13.56 -3.47
C LYS A 77 14.59 -14.77 -2.74
N ILE A 78 15.81 -14.63 -2.21
CA ILE A 78 16.46 -15.67 -1.40
C ILE A 78 15.65 -15.93 -0.12
N ALA A 79 15.24 -14.88 0.59
CA ALA A 79 14.45 -14.99 1.82
C ALA A 79 13.06 -15.60 1.59
N VAL A 80 12.37 -15.25 0.51
CA VAL A 80 11.09 -15.85 0.10
C VAL A 80 11.26 -17.35 -0.13
N LYS A 81 12.33 -17.76 -0.83
CA LYS A 81 12.61 -19.17 -1.10
C LYS A 81 12.93 -19.96 0.17
N SER A 82 13.73 -19.39 1.09
CA SER A 82 14.11 -20.06 2.34
C SER A 82 12.94 -20.20 3.31
N THR A 83 12.09 -19.17 3.40
CA THR A 83 10.96 -19.13 4.34
C THR A 83 9.69 -19.78 3.78
N LYS A 84 9.61 -19.98 2.46
CA LYS A 84 8.40 -20.42 1.73
C LYS A 84 7.20 -19.48 1.98
N LYS A 85 7.47 -18.20 2.26
CA LYS A 85 6.45 -17.16 2.45
C LYS A 85 6.45 -16.25 1.22
N LEU A 86 5.32 -16.17 0.53
CA LEU A 86 5.17 -15.25 -0.59
C LEU A 86 5.21 -13.80 -0.10
N CYS A 87 5.82 -12.93 -0.89
CA CYS A 87 5.87 -11.48 -0.66
C CYS A 87 5.62 -10.77 -1.99
N ALA A 88 4.78 -9.73 -1.97
CA ALA A 88 4.57 -8.88 -3.13
C ALA A 88 5.57 -7.72 -3.17
N ILE A 89 5.78 -7.16 -4.36
CA ILE A 89 6.73 -6.08 -4.61
C ILE A 89 5.96 -4.80 -4.92
N MET A 90 6.21 -3.75 -4.13
CA MET A 90 5.65 -2.41 -4.32
C MET A 90 6.78 -1.42 -4.64
N LEU A 91 6.65 -0.74 -5.78
CA LEU A 91 7.52 0.38 -6.16
C LEU A 91 6.87 1.68 -5.70
N ASP A 92 7.53 2.45 -4.83
CA ASP A 92 7.10 3.78 -4.40
C ASP A 92 7.80 4.85 -5.23
N THR A 93 7.01 5.67 -5.91
CA THR A 93 7.51 6.77 -6.75
C THR A 93 7.96 7.95 -5.90
N GLY A 94 8.93 8.73 -6.37
CA GLY A 94 9.28 10.00 -5.72
C GLY A 94 8.17 11.02 -5.90
N GLY A 95 7.63 11.11 -7.12
CA GLY A 95 6.59 12.06 -7.48
C GLY A 95 7.10 13.52 -7.42
N PRO A 96 6.17 14.50 -7.38
CA PRO A 96 6.48 15.93 -7.37
C PRO A 96 6.92 16.43 -5.98
N GLU A 97 7.86 15.73 -5.34
CA GLU A 97 8.40 16.12 -4.03
C GLU A 97 9.34 17.32 -4.17
N LEU A 98 9.05 18.40 -3.43
CA LEU A 98 9.98 19.51 -3.31
C LEU A 98 11.04 19.17 -2.28
N GLN A 99 12.29 19.48 -2.61
CA GLN A 99 13.43 19.14 -1.77
C GLN A 99 14.40 20.31 -1.68
N VAL A 100 14.97 20.48 -0.51
CA VAL A 100 16.16 21.32 -0.28
C VAL A 100 17.39 20.43 -0.42
N VAL A 101 18.37 20.88 -1.21
CA VAL A 101 19.59 20.12 -1.50
C VAL A 101 20.77 20.67 -0.69
N ASN A 102 21.28 19.87 0.25
CA ASN A 102 22.47 20.19 1.03
C ASN A 102 23.66 19.33 0.58
N LYS A 103 24.35 19.78 -0.47
CA LYS A 103 25.53 19.09 -1.04
C LYS A 103 26.69 18.92 -0.05
N THR A 104 26.73 19.69 1.03
CA THR A 104 27.83 19.62 2.00
C THR A 104 27.63 18.60 3.12
N GLU A 105 26.39 18.13 3.28
CA GLU A 105 25.94 17.26 4.37
C GLU A 105 26.17 17.81 5.79
N GLN A 106 26.74 19.02 5.90
CA GLN A 106 26.97 19.67 7.18
C GLN A 106 25.65 20.14 7.77
N PRO A 107 25.47 20.03 9.11
CA PRO A 107 24.27 20.54 9.77
C PRO A 107 24.08 22.05 9.55
N ILE A 108 22.85 22.45 9.23
CA ILE A 108 22.46 23.85 9.01
C ILE A 108 21.59 24.29 10.19
N SER A 109 22.11 25.21 11.01
CA SER A 109 21.34 25.81 12.10
C SER A 109 20.59 27.04 11.63
N LEU A 110 19.29 27.05 11.90
CA LEU A 110 18.34 28.10 11.59
C LEU A 110 17.80 28.66 12.91
N GLU A 111 17.82 29.98 13.06
CA GLU A 111 17.40 30.68 14.28
C GLU A 111 16.03 31.33 14.08
N ALA A 112 15.14 31.15 15.05
CA ALA A 112 13.83 31.80 15.05
C ALA A 112 13.95 33.32 14.89
N ASP A 113 12.94 33.92 14.26
CA ASP A 113 12.80 35.36 14.00
C ASP A 113 13.87 35.96 13.07
N THR A 114 14.73 35.13 12.47
CA THR A 114 15.65 35.53 11.39
C THR A 114 15.09 35.22 10.01
N LYS A 115 15.78 35.63 8.93
CA LYS A 115 15.37 35.40 7.54
C LYS A 115 16.23 34.34 6.86
N VAL A 116 15.62 33.54 6.00
CA VAL A 116 16.29 32.60 5.09
C VAL A 116 15.72 32.75 3.67
N ILE A 117 16.56 32.56 2.66
CA ILE A 117 16.18 32.65 1.25
C ILE A 117 16.05 31.24 0.67
N LEU A 118 14.89 30.92 0.09
CA LEU A 118 14.71 29.73 -0.75
C LEU A 118 14.98 30.13 -2.20
N THR A 119 15.94 29.47 -2.85
CA THR A 119 16.38 29.82 -4.20
C THR A 119 16.36 28.58 -5.11
N PRO A 120 15.88 28.68 -6.35
CA PRO A 120 15.90 27.55 -7.27
C PRO A 120 17.29 27.28 -7.87
N ASP A 121 18.25 28.15 -7.60
CA ASP A 121 19.65 27.98 -8.03
C ASP A 121 20.35 26.90 -7.20
N GLN A 122 20.39 25.68 -7.75
CA GLN A 122 21.02 24.51 -7.13
C GLN A 122 22.56 24.55 -7.12
N ASP A 123 23.20 25.50 -7.80
CA ASP A 123 24.66 25.65 -7.77
C ASP A 123 25.13 26.37 -6.50
N LYS A 124 24.22 27.09 -5.83
CA LYS A 124 24.49 27.69 -4.52
C LYS A 124 24.59 26.65 -3.42
N GLN A 125 25.37 26.97 -2.39
CA GLN A 125 25.52 26.15 -1.20
C GLN A 125 24.40 26.42 -0.20
N ALA A 126 23.85 25.35 0.40
CA ALA A 126 22.93 25.46 1.51
C ALA A 126 23.63 25.99 2.77
N THR A 127 23.08 27.04 3.38
CA THR A 127 23.60 27.74 4.56
C THR A 127 22.44 28.18 5.45
N SER A 128 22.74 28.77 6.62
CA SER A 128 21.73 29.34 7.52
C SER A 128 20.93 30.50 6.92
N ASN A 129 21.45 31.14 5.85
CA ASN A 129 20.81 32.29 5.20
C ASN A 129 20.17 31.95 3.84
N LEU A 130 20.51 30.80 3.24
CA LEU A 130 20.09 30.44 1.89
C LEU A 130 19.98 28.93 1.72
N LEU A 131 18.85 28.46 1.18
CA LEU A 131 18.54 27.05 0.94
C LEU A 131 18.18 26.85 -0.55
N PRO A 132 19.00 26.10 -1.30
CA PRO A 132 18.69 25.72 -2.69
C PRO A 132 17.56 24.68 -2.75
N ILE A 133 16.59 24.89 -3.64
CA ILE A 133 15.44 23.99 -3.86
C ILE A 133 15.44 23.38 -5.26
N ASN A 134 14.81 22.23 -5.43
CA ASN A 134 14.66 21.53 -6.71
C ASN A 134 13.52 22.03 -7.62
N PHE A 135 13.06 23.27 -7.43
CA PHE A 135 11.89 23.78 -8.14
C PHE A 135 11.94 25.30 -8.40
N HIS A 136 11.94 25.67 -9.69
CA HIS A 136 11.95 27.07 -10.14
C HIS A 136 10.63 27.82 -9.90
N GLY A 137 9.50 27.12 -9.79
CA GLY A 137 8.18 27.75 -9.76
C GLY A 137 7.72 28.23 -8.38
N LEU A 138 8.53 28.11 -7.32
CA LEU A 138 8.06 28.33 -5.94
C LEU A 138 7.54 29.75 -5.74
N SER A 139 8.27 30.77 -6.22
CA SER A 139 7.88 32.18 -6.12
C SER A 139 6.57 32.53 -6.83
N LYS A 140 6.16 31.72 -7.83
CA LYS A 140 4.86 31.87 -8.53
C LYS A 140 3.73 31.12 -7.82
N ALA A 141 4.07 30.11 -7.03
CA ALA A 141 3.11 29.24 -6.35
C ALA A 141 2.72 29.80 -4.96
N VAL A 142 3.62 30.52 -4.30
CA VAL A 142 3.42 31.08 -2.95
C VAL A 142 3.12 32.58 -2.98
N LYS A 143 2.49 33.07 -1.92
CA LYS A 143 2.25 34.48 -1.61
C LYS A 143 2.71 34.80 -0.19
N LYS A 144 2.86 36.10 0.11
CA LYS A 144 3.20 36.57 1.46
C LYS A 144 2.20 36.02 2.49
N GLY A 145 2.73 35.51 3.59
CA GLY A 145 1.98 34.90 4.70
C GLY A 145 1.75 33.39 4.55
N ASP A 146 2.08 32.79 3.41
CA ASP A 146 2.00 31.33 3.28
C ASP A 146 3.05 30.64 4.15
N THR A 147 2.72 29.42 4.57
CA THR A 147 3.53 28.61 5.47
C THR A 147 4.25 27.50 4.71
N ILE A 148 5.57 27.42 4.90
CA ILE A 148 6.44 26.40 4.32
C ILE A 148 7.05 25.58 5.47
N PHE A 149 7.02 24.27 5.33
CA PHE A 149 7.66 23.32 6.22
C PHE A 149 8.88 22.72 5.53
N ILE A 150 10.01 22.64 6.25
CA ILE A 150 11.21 21.93 5.78
C ILE A 150 11.68 20.98 6.89
N GLY A 151 11.86 19.71 6.56
CA GLY A 151 12.34 18.72 7.53
C GLY A 151 12.61 17.37 6.90
N GLN A 152 13.09 16.43 7.73
CA GLN A 152 13.17 15.03 7.33
C GLN A 152 11.83 14.34 7.63
N TYR A 153 11.17 13.80 6.59
CA TYR A 153 10.05 12.83 6.51
C TYR A 153 8.93 12.78 7.58
N LEU A 154 9.20 12.92 8.89
CA LEU A 154 8.22 12.86 9.97
C LEU A 154 8.54 13.88 11.07
N PHE A 155 7.69 14.89 11.22
CA PHE A 155 7.70 15.78 12.39
C PHE A 155 7.04 15.10 13.58
N THR A 156 7.80 14.87 14.67
CA THR A 156 7.27 14.27 15.91
C THR A 156 6.91 15.29 16.99
N GLY A 157 6.88 16.59 16.67
CA GLY A 157 6.45 17.65 17.60
C GLY A 157 7.47 18.07 18.65
N ASN A 158 8.57 17.31 18.81
CA ASN A 158 9.61 17.55 19.82
C ASN A 158 11.01 17.62 19.21
N GLU A 159 11.10 17.71 17.89
CA GLU A 159 12.34 17.62 17.15
C GLU A 159 12.84 19.01 16.71
N THR A 160 14.08 19.31 17.07
CA THR A 160 14.85 20.45 16.55
C THR A 160 15.38 20.17 15.14
N THR A 161 14.77 19.26 14.37
CA THR A 161 15.26 18.78 13.05
C THR A 161 14.42 19.29 11.88
N SER A 162 13.42 20.13 12.15
CA SER A 162 12.51 20.69 11.15
C SER A 162 12.16 22.14 11.46
N VAL A 163 11.90 22.90 10.40
CA VAL A 163 11.69 24.35 10.46
C VAL A 163 10.38 24.72 9.78
N TRP A 164 9.63 25.61 10.43
CA TRP A 164 8.51 26.32 9.85
C TRP A 164 8.96 27.70 9.39
N LEU A 165 8.58 28.03 8.18
CA LEU A 165 8.89 29.27 7.50
C LEU A 165 7.59 29.97 7.12
N GLU A 166 7.58 31.30 7.22
CA GLU A 166 6.49 32.14 6.73
C GLU A 166 7.01 33.02 5.61
N VAL A 167 6.36 33.00 4.44
CA VAL A 167 6.78 33.79 3.28
C VAL A 167 6.66 35.28 3.61
N ALA A 168 7.80 35.98 3.64
CA ALA A 168 7.87 37.39 3.99
C ALA A 168 7.76 38.29 2.75
N GLU A 169 8.52 37.97 1.70
CA GLU A 169 8.56 38.71 0.43
C GLU A 169 9.07 37.83 -0.72
N LEU A 170 8.72 38.20 -1.95
CA LEU A 170 9.15 37.56 -3.18
C LEU A 170 10.18 38.46 -3.87
N SER A 171 11.35 37.92 -4.22
CA SER A 171 12.43 38.67 -4.85
C SER A 171 12.87 37.98 -6.13
N GLY A 172 12.21 38.29 -7.24
CA GLY A 172 12.43 37.60 -8.51
C GLY A 172 11.99 36.14 -8.41
N GLU A 173 12.92 35.20 -8.63
CA GLU A 173 12.66 33.77 -8.45
C GLU A 173 12.85 33.29 -7.00
N ASP A 174 13.51 34.09 -6.16
CA ASP A 174 13.81 33.75 -4.77
C ASP A 174 12.63 34.07 -3.85
N VAL A 175 12.43 33.22 -2.84
CA VAL A 175 11.39 33.36 -1.80
C VAL A 175 12.07 33.64 -0.46
N VAL A 176 11.87 34.84 0.07
CA VAL A 176 12.43 35.23 1.36
C VAL A 176 11.43 34.88 2.45
N CYS A 177 11.87 34.10 3.43
CA CYS A 177 11.02 33.59 4.50
C CYS A 177 11.51 34.04 5.87
N LEU A 178 10.56 34.28 6.78
CA LEU A 178 10.79 34.43 8.22
C LEU A 178 10.80 33.05 8.89
N ILE A 179 11.81 32.78 9.70
CA ILE A 179 11.96 31.53 10.43
C ILE A 179 11.09 31.57 11.70
N LYS A 180 10.14 30.63 11.83
CA LYS A 180 9.16 30.62 12.94
C LYS A 180 9.61 29.83 14.16
N ASN A 181 10.59 28.94 13.99
CA ASN A 181 11.19 28.18 15.09
C ASN A 181 12.66 27.87 14.79
N SER A 182 13.48 27.80 15.83
CA SER A 182 14.88 27.38 15.68
C SER A 182 14.97 25.88 15.42
N ALA A 183 15.86 25.48 14.51
CA ALA A 183 16.09 24.08 14.15
C ALA A 183 17.49 23.87 13.57
N THR A 184 17.98 22.63 13.62
CA THR A 184 19.20 22.17 12.96
C THR A 184 18.84 21.09 11.94
N LEU A 185 18.91 21.46 10.66
CA LEU A 185 18.68 20.54 9.55
C LEU A 185 19.96 19.72 9.32
N SER A 186 19.90 18.39 9.41
CA SER A 186 21.06 17.50 9.23
C SER A 186 20.90 16.58 8.02
N GLY A 187 21.98 16.29 7.27
CA GLY A 187 21.94 15.36 6.14
C GLY A 187 21.80 16.04 4.76
N PRO A 188 21.78 15.23 3.68
CA PRO A 188 21.95 15.73 2.31
C PRO A 188 20.68 16.30 1.68
N LEU A 189 19.50 15.87 2.12
CA LEU A 189 18.22 16.21 1.51
C LEU A 189 17.15 16.43 2.59
N TYR A 190 16.34 17.47 2.41
CA TYR A 190 15.18 17.75 3.26
C TYR A 190 13.95 17.90 2.38
N THR A 191 12.84 17.32 2.83
CA THR A 191 11.57 17.51 2.15
C THR A 191 11.04 18.90 2.48
N LEU A 192 10.64 19.62 1.43
CA LEU A 192 9.97 20.89 1.51
C LEU A 192 8.49 20.68 1.21
N HIS A 193 7.64 21.19 2.08
CA HIS A 193 6.20 21.18 1.90
C HIS A 193 5.65 22.60 1.97
N VAL A 194 4.74 22.92 1.07
CA VAL A 194 4.02 24.19 1.07
C VAL A 194 2.56 23.89 1.37
N SER A 195 2.06 24.39 2.48
CA SER A 195 0.68 24.11 2.91
C SER A 195 -0.31 24.73 1.92
N GLN A 196 -1.34 23.98 1.53
CA GLN A 196 -2.49 24.47 0.75
C GLN A 196 -2.14 25.04 -0.64
N ILE A 197 -0.99 24.66 -1.20
CA ILE A 197 -0.54 25.17 -2.50
C ILE A 197 -0.42 24.05 -3.53
N ARG A 198 -0.86 24.36 -4.75
CA ARG A 198 -0.70 23.48 -5.90
C ARG A 198 0.68 23.68 -6.51
N ILE A 199 1.45 22.60 -6.53
CA ILE A 199 2.75 22.53 -7.23
C ILE A 199 2.51 22.01 -8.64
N ASP A 200 2.80 22.82 -9.65
CA ASP A 200 2.60 22.44 -11.06
C ASP A 200 3.75 21.58 -11.59
N MET A 201 3.85 20.36 -11.06
CA MET A 201 4.77 19.32 -11.51
C MET A 201 3.98 18.07 -11.91
N PRO A 202 4.46 17.29 -12.89
CA PRO A 202 3.81 16.04 -13.26
C PRO A 202 3.88 15.04 -12.10
N THR A 203 2.79 14.31 -11.87
CA THR A 203 2.71 13.31 -10.80
C THR A 203 3.68 12.14 -11.02
N LEU A 204 3.91 11.75 -12.28
CA LEU A 204 5.03 10.90 -12.68
C LEU A 204 6.13 11.76 -13.29
N THR A 205 7.24 11.90 -12.57
CA THR A 205 8.44 12.57 -13.09
C THR A 205 9.13 11.72 -14.16
N ASP A 206 10.05 12.31 -14.91
CA ASP A 206 10.81 11.56 -15.91
C ASP A 206 11.73 10.52 -15.27
N LYS A 207 12.25 10.80 -14.06
CA LYS A 207 12.97 9.83 -13.23
C LYS A 207 12.08 8.66 -12.82
N ASP A 208 10.84 8.92 -12.41
CA ASP A 208 9.89 7.84 -12.07
C ASP A 208 9.62 6.96 -13.30
N LYS A 209 9.39 7.56 -14.48
CA LYS A 209 9.17 6.83 -15.73
C LYS A 209 10.38 5.96 -16.10
N GLU A 210 11.60 6.48 -15.95
CA GLU A 210 12.84 5.75 -16.21
C GLU A 210 12.96 4.55 -15.27
N VAL A 211 12.79 4.75 -13.96
CA VAL A 211 12.84 3.69 -12.95
C VAL A 211 11.79 2.61 -13.22
N ILE A 212 10.56 3.00 -13.52
CA ILE A 212 9.48 2.04 -13.86
C ILE A 212 9.86 1.24 -15.11
N SER A 213 10.40 1.89 -16.14
CA SER A 213 10.75 1.24 -17.41
C SER A 213 11.96 0.31 -17.31
N THR A 214 12.92 0.63 -16.44
CA THR A 214 14.19 -0.12 -16.32
C THR A 214 14.13 -1.15 -15.19
N TRP A 215 13.76 -0.73 -13.98
CA TRP A 215 13.72 -1.58 -12.80
C TRP A 215 12.34 -2.22 -12.61
N GLY A 216 11.26 -1.46 -12.80
CA GLY A 216 9.89 -1.95 -12.65
C GLY A 216 9.56 -3.11 -13.60
N VAL A 217 9.84 -2.93 -14.90
CA VAL A 217 9.60 -3.93 -15.95
C VAL A 217 10.44 -5.19 -15.70
N ARG A 218 11.75 -5.02 -15.45
CA ARG A 218 12.67 -6.14 -15.19
C ARG A 218 12.18 -7.04 -14.05
N ASN A 219 11.56 -6.44 -13.03
CA ASN A 219 11.21 -7.13 -11.80
C ASN A 219 9.72 -7.48 -11.65
N ASN A 220 8.88 -7.11 -12.63
CA ASN A 220 7.43 -7.38 -12.65
C ASN A 220 6.74 -6.94 -11.35
N ILE A 221 6.86 -5.66 -11.01
CA ILE A 221 6.28 -5.07 -9.78
C ILE A 221 4.77 -5.34 -9.70
N ASP A 222 4.30 -5.72 -8.50
CA ASP A 222 2.89 -6.05 -8.28
C ASP A 222 2.04 -4.79 -8.07
N PHE A 223 2.65 -3.78 -7.43
CA PHE A 223 2.02 -2.51 -7.06
C PHE A 223 2.91 -1.33 -7.43
N LEU A 224 2.28 -0.28 -7.96
CA LEU A 224 2.84 1.06 -8.07
C LEU A 224 2.20 1.95 -7.00
N SER A 225 3.00 2.47 -6.08
CA SER A 225 2.59 3.46 -5.10
C SER A 225 2.87 4.84 -5.67
N LEU A 226 1.79 5.55 -6.04
CA LEU A 226 1.82 6.81 -6.78
C LEU A 226 1.78 7.98 -5.79
N SER A 227 2.93 8.61 -5.57
CA SER A 227 3.11 9.72 -4.64
C SER A 227 2.39 10.99 -5.12
N TYR A 228 1.85 11.76 -4.18
CA TYR A 228 1.12 13.02 -4.38
C TYR A 228 0.03 12.93 -5.45
N THR A 229 -0.80 11.89 -5.40
CA THR A 229 -1.94 11.78 -6.31
C THR A 229 -2.99 12.84 -5.97
N ARG A 230 -3.38 13.66 -6.96
CA ARG A 230 -4.27 14.82 -6.78
C ARG A 230 -5.60 14.68 -7.49
N HIS A 231 -5.62 13.95 -8.60
CA HIS A 231 -6.80 13.78 -9.45
C HIS A 231 -6.91 12.36 -10.02
N ALA A 232 -8.11 12.01 -10.46
CA ALA A 232 -8.34 10.79 -11.23
C ALA A 232 -7.43 10.69 -12.46
N GLU A 233 -7.12 11.82 -13.10
CA GLU A 233 -6.29 11.86 -14.30
C GLU A 233 -4.84 11.44 -14.04
N ASP A 234 -4.30 11.67 -12.84
CA ASP A 234 -2.96 11.19 -12.48
C ASP A 234 -2.87 9.67 -12.56
N ILE A 235 -3.92 8.98 -12.10
CA ILE A 235 -4.02 7.53 -12.16
C ILE A 235 -4.19 7.06 -13.59
N ARG A 236 -5.02 7.74 -14.40
CA ARG A 236 -5.20 7.40 -15.81
C ARG A 236 -3.91 7.56 -16.60
N HIS A 237 -3.15 8.64 -16.37
CA HIS A 237 -1.83 8.84 -16.95
C HIS A 237 -0.85 7.74 -16.53
N ALA A 238 -0.79 7.39 -15.24
CA ALA A 238 0.06 6.30 -14.76
C ALA A 238 -0.33 4.95 -15.36
N ARG A 239 -1.64 4.66 -15.44
CA ARG A 239 -2.19 3.43 -16.06
C ARG A 239 -1.87 3.38 -17.55
N ALA A 240 -2.03 4.49 -18.26
CA ALA A 240 -1.68 4.60 -19.68
C ALA A 240 -0.18 4.38 -19.91
N PHE A 241 0.67 4.91 -19.03
CA PHE A 241 2.12 4.68 -19.08
C PHE A 241 2.48 3.20 -18.85
N LEU A 242 1.98 2.59 -17.77
CA LEU A 242 2.22 1.17 -17.46
C LEU A 242 1.70 0.23 -18.57
N SER A 243 0.58 0.58 -19.22
CA SER A 243 0.00 -0.24 -20.29
C SER A 243 0.91 -0.37 -21.52
N LYS A 244 1.82 0.59 -21.74
CA LYS A 244 2.82 0.56 -22.82
C LYS A 244 4.03 -0.32 -22.49
N LEU A 245 4.17 -0.77 -21.24
CA LEU A 245 5.35 -1.46 -20.72
C LEU A 245 5.14 -2.98 -20.55
N GLY A 246 4.38 -3.60 -21.46
CA GLY A 246 4.20 -5.05 -21.51
C GLY A 246 3.46 -5.64 -20.30
N GLU A 247 4.12 -6.50 -19.53
CA GLU A 247 3.53 -7.23 -18.40
C GLU A 247 3.12 -6.32 -17.22
N LEU A 248 3.61 -5.07 -17.17
CA LEU A 248 3.18 -4.09 -16.16
C LEU A 248 1.75 -3.58 -16.35
N ASN A 249 1.07 -3.95 -17.44
CA ASN A 249 -0.34 -3.61 -17.64
C ASN A 249 -1.27 -4.16 -16.53
N ARG A 250 -0.81 -5.14 -15.73
CA ARG A 250 -1.53 -5.68 -14.58
C ARG A 250 -1.14 -5.06 -13.23
N THR A 251 -0.09 -4.25 -13.18
CA THR A 251 0.36 -3.57 -11.96
C THR A 251 -0.78 -2.73 -11.39
N GLN A 252 -1.10 -2.95 -10.13
CA GLN A 252 -2.15 -2.21 -9.44
C GLN A 252 -1.60 -0.87 -8.95
N ILE A 253 -2.35 0.20 -9.17
CA ILE A 253 -1.95 1.56 -8.78
C ILE A 253 -2.58 1.91 -7.44
N PHE A 254 -1.73 2.18 -6.46
CA PHE A 254 -2.10 2.67 -5.14
C PHE A 254 -1.88 4.18 -5.10
N ALA A 255 -2.97 4.95 -5.07
CA ALA A 255 -2.89 6.41 -4.97
C ALA A 255 -2.54 6.82 -3.53
N LYS A 256 -1.45 7.57 -3.37
CA LYS A 256 -1.10 8.20 -2.09
C LYS A 256 -1.83 9.53 -1.97
N ILE A 257 -2.67 9.65 -0.95
CA ILE A 257 -3.36 10.89 -0.59
C ILE A 257 -2.54 11.59 0.48
N GLU A 258 -1.93 12.71 0.10
CA GLU A 258 -0.87 13.35 0.88
C GLU A 258 -1.11 14.85 1.11
N ASN A 259 -2.06 15.44 0.38
CA ASN A 259 -2.37 16.86 0.45
C ASN A 259 -3.90 17.10 0.39
N ILE A 260 -4.29 18.37 0.57
CA ILE A 260 -5.70 18.79 0.54
C ILE A 260 -6.36 18.58 -0.83
N GLU A 261 -5.61 18.74 -1.92
CA GLU A 261 -6.13 18.56 -3.28
C GLU A 261 -6.55 17.12 -3.52
N GLY A 262 -5.72 16.13 -3.14
CA GLY A 262 -6.06 14.71 -3.22
C GLY A 262 -7.22 14.33 -2.30
N LEU A 263 -7.40 14.99 -1.16
CA LEU A 263 -8.59 14.80 -0.32
C LEU A 263 -9.86 15.38 -0.96
N THR A 264 -9.74 16.53 -1.62
CA THR A 264 -10.86 17.21 -2.29
C THR A 264 -11.40 16.37 -3.45
N HIS A 265 -10.51 15.71 -4.20
CA HIS A 265 -10.85 14.85 -5.33
C HIS A 265 -10.86 13.35 -4.97
N PHE A 266 -10.94 13.01 -3.68
CA PHE A 266 -10.77 11.63 -3.23
C PHE A 266 -11.73 10.65 -3.91
N ASP A 267 -12.99 11.03 -4.10
CA ASP A 267 -14.01 10.14 -4.67
C ASP A 267 -13.72 9.76 -6.12
N GLU A 268 -13.21 10.68 -6.94
CA GLU A 268 -12.81 10.37 -8.33
C GLU A 268 -11.51 9.56 -8.38
N ILE A 269 -10.55 9.84 -7.49
CA ILE A 269 -9.31 9.07 -7.35
C ILE A 269 -9.63 7.62 -6.97
N LEU A 270 -10.55 7.43 -6.01
CA LEU A 270 -10.98 6.11 -5.53
C LEU A 270 -11.64 5.27 -6.63
N GLN A 271 -12.32 5.91 -7.60
CA GLN A 271 -12.96 5.20 -8.71
C GLN A 271 -11.94 4.64 -9.71
N GLU A 272 -10.80 5.30 -9.88
CA GLU A 272 -9.76 4.91 -10.85
C GLU A 272 -8.62 4.08 -10.23
N ALA A 273 -8.35 4.26 -8.93
CA ALA A 273 -7.28 3.58 -8.22
C ALA A 273 -7.61 2.12 -7.90
N ASP A 274 -6.58 1.27 -7.84
CA ASP A 274 -6.71 -0.12 -7.36
C ASP A 274 -6.60 -0.22 -5.83
N GLY A 275 -6.04 0.81 -5.20
CA GLY A 275 -5.93 0.95 -3.75
C GLY A 275 -5.59 2.39 -3.34
N ILE A 276 -5.75 2.68 -2.06
CA ILE A 276 -5.47 3.99 -1.48
C ILE A 276 -4.43 3.83 -0.36
N ILE A 277 -3.47 4.76 -0.31
CA ILE A 277 -2.56 4.96 0.81
C ILE A 277 -2.84 6.34 1.39
N LEU A 278 -3.12 6.40 2.69
CA LEU A 278 -3.35 7.67 3.39
C LEU A 278 -2.08 8.06 4.14
N SER A 279 -1.33 9.02 3.61
CA SER A 279 -0.07 9.49 4.19
C SER A 279 -0.33 10.51 5.30
N ARG A 280 -0.75 10.03 6.49
CA ARG A 280 -1.09 10.90 7.63
C ARG A 280 0.02 11.86 8.05
N GLY A 281 1.30 11.48 7.88
CA GLY A 281 2.42 12.37 8.13
C GLY A 281 2.37 13.61 7.23
N ASN A 282 2.30 13.42 5.91
CA ASN A 282 2.18 14.51 4.93
C ASN A 282 0.87 15.29 5.10
N LEU A 283 -0.25 14.60 5.32
CA LEU A 283 -1.53 15.26 5.59
C LEU A 283 -1.51 16.09 6.88
N GLY A 284 -0.71 15.73 7.88
CA GLY A 284 -0.54 16.50 9.11
C GLY A 284 0.30 17.76 8.95
N ILE A 285 1.00 17.93 7.83
CA ILE A 285 1.68 19.17 7.44
C ILE A 285 0.68 20.11 6.75
N ASP A 286 -0.21 19.54 5.94
CA ASP A 286 -1.21 20.28 5.17
C ASP A 286 -2.48 20.65 5.98
N LEU A 287 -2.85 19.81 6.95
CA LEU A 287 -4.03 19.95 7.79
C LEU A 287 -3.64 20.06 9.26
N PRO A 288 -4.49 20.71 10.09
CA PRO A 288 -4.41 20.56 11.54
C PRO A 288 -4.36 19.07 11.94
N THR A 289 -3.46 18.72 12.85
CA THR A 289 -3.18 17.33 13.23
C THR A 289 -4.43 16.57 13.68
N GLU A 290 -5.34 17.24 14.40
CA GLU A 290 -6.61 16.66 14.84
C GLU A 290 -7.58 16.35 13.70
N LYS A 291 -7.44 17.02 12.55
CA LYS A 291 -8.18 16.70 11.32
C LYS A 291 -7.50 15.58 10.55
N ALA A 292 -6.16 15.58 10.46
CA ALA A 292 -5.39 14.53 9.79
C ALA A 292 -5.68 13.13 10.38
N GLU A 293 -5.81 13.01 11.71
CA GLU A 293 -6.19 11.75 12.36
C GLU A 293 -7.64 11.32 12.08
N LYS A 294 -8.52 12.26 11.73
CA LYS A 294 -9.94 11.98 11.43
C LYS A 294 -10.20 11.66 9.96
N VAL A 295 -9.19 11.74 9.09
CA VAL A 295 -9.33 11.56 7.63
C VAL A 295 -9.99 10.23 7.27
N PHE A 296 -9.76 9.17 8.04
CA PHE A 296 -10.35 7.86 7.73
C PHE A 296 -10.81 7.09 8.96
N ASN A 297 -12.11 6.77 8.96
CA ASN A 297 -12.72 5.88 9.95
C ASN A 297 -13.15 4.57 9.26
N GLN A 298 -12.36 3.52 9.46
CA GLN A 298 -12.58 2.24 8.79
C GLN A 298 -14.00 1.69 8.99
N ASP A 299 -14.53 1.73 10.21
CA ASP A 299 -15.83 1.13 10.54
C ASP A 299 -16.98 1.88 9.89
N LEU A 300 -16.91 3.22 9.90
CA LEU A 300 -17.88 4.07 9.22
C LEU A 300 -17.87 3.81 7.72
N TYR A 301 -16.69 3.77 7.09
CA TYR A 301 -16.58 3.51 5.66
C TYR A 301 -17.05 2.10 5.31
N PHE A 302 -16.71 1.08 6.09
CA PHE A 302 -17.21 -0.27 5.87
C PHE A 302 -18.75 -0.33 5.91
N LYS A 303 -19.37 0.26 6.93
CA LYS A 303 -20.84 0.33 7.06
C LYS A 303 -21.47 1.06 5.87
N LYS A 304 -20.85 2.14 5.39
CA LYS A 304 -21.30 2.85 4.17
C LYS A 304 -21.15 1.95 2.94
N THR A 305 -19.98 1.37 2.70
CA THR A 305 -19.72 0.51 1.53
C THR A 305 -20.70 -0.65 1.43
N VAL A 306 -21.04 -1.29 2.55
CA VAL A 306 -22.03 -2.38 2.57
C VAL A 306 -23.44 -1.88 2.21
N LYS A 307 -23.82 -0.68 2.63
CA LYS A 307 -25.12 -0.06 2.28
C LYS A 307 -25.19 0.41 0.81
N TYR A 308 -24.07 0.82 0.24
CA TYR A 308 -23.99 1.31 -1.15
C TYR A 308 -23.71 0.21 -2.18
N VAL A 309 -23.71 -1.07 -1.79
CA VAL A 309 -23.64 -2.15 -2.77
C VAL A 309 -24.89 -2.07 -3.65
N GLY A 310 -24.68 -1.87 -4.95
CA GLY A 310 -25.78 -1.70 -5.91
C GLY A 310 -26.72 -2.91 -5.95
N GLU A 311 -28.02 -2.61 -6.07
CA GLU A 311 -29.07 -3.60 -6.29
C GLU A 311 -29.58 -3.48 -7.74
N PRO A 312 -29.62 -4.58 -8.52
CA PRO A 312 -29.21 -5.93 -8.18
C PRO A 312 -27.68 -6.12 -8.13
N MET A 313 -27.20 -6.97 -7.22
CA MET A 313 -25.78 -7.32 -7.14
C MET A 313 -25.36 -8.16 -8.35
N SER A 314 -24.08 -8.07 -8.73
CA SER A 314 -23.50 -9.00 -9.71
C SER A 314 -23.52 -10.44 -9.19
N HIS A 315 -23.58 -11.42 -10.11
CA HIS A 315 -23.60 -12.85 -9.76
C HIS A 315 -22.46 -13.24 -8.80
N LEU A 316 -21.22 -12.81 -9.10
CA LEU A 316 -20.05 -13.14 -8.29
C LEU A 316 -20.11 -12.49 -6.89
N GLU A 317 -20.63 -11.28 -6.80
CA GLU A 317 -20.77 -10.57 -5.53
C GLU A 317 -21.86 -11.17 -4.64
N SER A 318 -22.98 -11.57 -5.23
CA SER A 318 -24.05 -12.29 -4.52
C SER A 318 -23.55 -13.62 -3.91
N ILE A 319 -22.75 -14.36 -4.68
CA ILE A 319 -22.11 -15.60 -4.21
C ILE A 319 -21.10 -15.32 -3.10
N ALA A 320 -20.26 -14.29 -3.24
CA ALA A 320 -19.28 -13.92 -2.21
C ALA A 320 -19.97 -13.52 -0.88
N SER A 321 -21.01 -12.68 -0.96
CA SER A 321 -21.83 -12.29 0.20
C SER A 321 -22.46 -13.51 0.87
N SER A 322 -23.05 -14.40 0.08
CA SER A 322 -23.69 -15.63 0.57
C SER A 322 -22.70 -16.59 1.22
N ALA A 323 -21.50 -16.76 0.63
CA ALA A 323 -20.44 -17.60 1.16
C ALA A 323 -19.96 -17.11 2.53
N VAL A 324 -19.76 -15.80 2.68
CA VAL A 324 -19.34 -15.19 3.96
C VAL A 324 -20.42 -15.36 5.02
N ARG A 325 -21.69 -15.09 4.68
CA ARG A 325 -22.82 -15.30 5.59
C ARG A 325 -22.97 -16.76 6.02
N ALA A 326 -22.82 -17.69 5.08
CA ALA A 326 -22.86 -19.12 5.36
C ALA A 326 -21.73 -19.52 6.30
N ALA A 327 -20.49 -19.11 6.01
CA ALA A 327 -19.31 -19.43 6.82
C ALA A 327 -19.45 -18.95 8.26
N ILE A 328 -19.95 -17.73 8.47
CA ILE A 328 -20.19 -17.20 9.83
C ILE A 328 -21.26 -18.01 10.55
N LYS A 329 -22.40 -18.31 9.89
CA LYS A 329 -23.52 -19.05 10.50
C LYS A 329 -23.15 -20.48 10.87
N VAL A 330 -22.38 -21.15 10.01
CA VAL A 330 -21.90 -22.51 10.30
C VAL A 330 -20.63 -22.52 11.12
N LYS A 331 -20.17 -21.37 11.65
CA LYS A 331 -18.92 -21.27 12.43
C LYS A 331 -17.75 -22.00 11.75
N ALA A 332 -17.59 -21.76 10.45
CA ALA A 332 -16.51 -22.36 9.68
C ALA A 332 -15.16 -21.85 10.17
N SER A 333 -14.12 -22.68 10.12
CA SER A 333 -12.76 -22.28 10.49
C SER A 333 -12.04 -21.53 9.36
N ALA A 334 -12.42 -21.77 8.11
CA ALA A 334 -11.89 -21.05 6.94
C ALA A 334 -12.88 -21.00 5.77
N ILE A 335 -12.66 -20.04 4.86
CA ILE A 335 -13.21 -20.06 3.50
C ILE A 335 -12.07 -20.44 2.54
N ILE A 336 -12.29 -21.43 1.69
CA ILE A 336 -11.40 -21.76 0.57
C ILE A 336 -12.02 -21.16 -0.69
N CYS A 337 -11.31 -20.22 -1.33
CA CYS A 337 -11.77 -19.57 -2.54
C CYS A 337 -10.85 -19.92 -3.71
N PHE A 338 -11.40 -20.58 -4.73
CA PHE A 338 -10.69 -20.80 -5.99
C PHE A 338 -10.86 -19.59 -6.90
N THR A 339 -9.76 -19.07 -7.42
CA THR A 339 -9.77 -17.87 -8.25
C THR A 339 -8.66 -17.88 -9.29
N SER A 340 -8.92 -17.31 -10.46
CA SER A 340 -7.91 -17.10 -11.51
C SER A 340 -7.40 -15.66 -11.56
N THR A 341 -8.25 -14.68 -11.21
CA THR A 341 -7.94 -13.23 -11.27
C THR A 341 -7.85 -12.56 -9.89
N GLY A 342 -8.10 -13.32 -8.82
CA GLY A 342 -8.22 -12.80 -7.46
C GLY A 342 -9.54 -12.07 -7.16
N ARG A 343 -10.38 -11.78 -8.17
CA ARG A 343 -11.62 -10.98 -7.98
C ARG A 343 -12.59 -11.63 -7.00
N ALA A 344 -12.79 -12.95 -7.08
CA ALA A 344 -13.67 -13.68 -6.18
C ALA A 344 -13.19 -13.58 -4.73
N ALA A 345 -11.89 -13.78 -4.50
CA ALA A 345 -11.29 -13.67 -3.18
C ALA A 345 -11.40 -12.24 -2.63
N ARG A 346 -11.15 -11.21 -3.45
CA ARG A 346 -11.32 -9.80 -3.06
C ARG A 346 -12.77 -9.46 -2.68
N LEU A 347 -13.75 -9.99 -3.42
CA LEU A 347 -15.17 -9.82 -3.07
C LEU A 347 -15.53 -10.52 -1.76
N ILE A 348 -15.00 -11.71 -1.49
CA ILE A 348 -15.20 -12.36 -0.19
C ILE A 348 -14.57 -11.51 0.93
N ALA A 349 -13.36 -11.01 0.73
CA ALA A 349 -12.68 -10.14 1.70
C ALA A 349 -13.39 -8.80 1.92
N LYS A 350 -14.08 -8.26 0.90
CA LYS A 350 -14.90 -7.03 0.99
C LYS A 350 -15.94 -7.15 2.10
N TYR A 351 -16.56 -8.33 2.28
CA TYR A 351 -17.55 -8.59 3.33
C TYR A 351 -16.95 -8.92 4.70
N ARG A 352 -15.63 -8.77 4.86
CA ARG A 352 -14.91 -8.87 6.15
C ARG A 352 -15.25 -10.13 6.97
N PRO A 353 -15.06 -11.34 6.43
CA PRO A 353 -15.18 -12.54 7.24
C PRO A 353 -14.26 -12.45 8.47
N THR A 354 -14.75 -12.96 9.61
CA THR A 354 -13.99 -13.07 10.87
C THR A 354 -12.94 -14.19 10.80
N LEU A 355 -13.16 -15.14 9.90
CA LEU A 355 -12.31 -16.28 9.60
C LEU A 355 -11.43 -16.03 8.35
N PRO A 356 -10.27 -16.70 8.24
CA PRO A 356 -9.35 -16.53 7.13
C PRO A 356 -9.88 -17.08 5.81
N VAL A 357 -9.45 -16.44 4.71
CA VAL A 357 -9.79 -16.84 3.35
C VAL A 357 -8.53 -17.37 2.67
N ILE A 358 -8.48 -18.69 2.47
CA ILE A 358 -7.42 -19.35 1.70
C ILE A 358 -7.76 -19.17 0.22
N SER A 359 -7.03 -18.29 -0.47
CA SER A 359 -7.25 -17.98 -1.88
C SER A 359 -6.38 -18.88 -2.74
N VAL A 360 -6.96 -19.94 -3.29
CA VAL A 360 -6.28 -20.86 -4.19
C VAL A 360 -6.26 -20.25 -5.59
N VAL A 361 -5.09 -19.75 -5.98
CA VAL A 361 -4.86 -19.19 -7.31
C VAL A 361 -4.36 -20.32 -8.21
N ILE A 362 -5.18 -20.67 -9.20
CA ILE A 362 -4.82 -21.69 -10.20
C ILE A 362 -4.12 -20.99 -11.36
N PRO A 363 -2.83 -21.27 -11.58
CA PRO A 363 -2.12 -20.65 -12.67
C PRO A 363 -2.61 -21.14 -14.03
N ARG A 364 -2.59 -20.25 -15.02
CA ARG A 364 -2.87 -20.60 -16.42
C ARG A 364 -1.59 -20.55 -17.22
N LEU A 365 -1.32 -21.66 -17.90
CA LEU A 365 -0.27 -21.77 -18.90
C LEU A 365 -0.78 -21.14 -20.19
N LYS A 366 -0.18 -20.04 -20.62
CA LYS A 366 -0.40 -19.43 -21.94
C LYS A 366 0.74 -19.83 -22.86
N THR A 367 0.45 -20.15 -24.10
CA THR A 367 1.46 -20.48 -25.11
C THR A 367 1.20 -19.71 -26.39
N ASN A 368 2.25 -19.18 -27.01
CA ASN A 368 2.20 -18.63 -28.37
C ASN A 368 2.97 -19.53 -29.35
N GLN A 369 2.89 -20.85 -29.18
CA GLN A 369 3.55 -21.91 -29.96
C GLN A 369 5.08 -22.00 -29.77
N LEU A 370 5.78 -20.88 -29.53
CA LEU A 370 7.23 -20.82 -29.30
C LEU A 370 7.61 -20.51 -27.86
N HIS A 371 6.75 -19.80 -27.10
CA HIS A 371 7.01 -19.42 -25.72
C HIS A 371 5.85 -19.80 -24.81
N TRP A 372 6.20 -20.37 -23.66
CA TRP A 372 5.28 -20.71 -22.58
C TRP A 372 5.37 -19.64 -21.49
N THR A 373 4.25 -19.03 -21.13
CA THR A 373 4.17 -18.08 -20.03
C THR A 373 3.19 -18.56 -18.96
N PHE A 374 3.55 -18.33 -17.71
CA PHE A 374 2.77 -18.75 -16.55
C PHE A 374 2.08 -17.53 -15.93
N SER A 375 0.75 -17.52 -15.97
CA SER A 375 -0.07 -16.49 -15.31
C SER A 375 -0.65 -17.05 -14.01
N GLY A 376 -0.82 -16.24 -12.95
CA GLY A 376 -1.33 -16.67 -11.64
C GLY A 376 -0.45 -16.27 -10.46
N ALA A 377 0.88 -16.33 -10.62
CA ALA A 377 1.81 -15.91 -9.56
C ALA A 377 1.64 -14.44 -9.18
N PHE A 378 1.36 -13.60 -10.18
CA PHE A 378 1.12 -12.18 -10.03
C PHE A 378 -0.19 -11.92 -9.26
N GLU A 379 -1.27 -12.60 -9.62
CA GLU A 379 -2.58 -12.48 -8.98
C GLU A 379 -2.56 -12.97 -7.52
N ALA A 380 -1.77 -14.01 -7.24
CA ALA A 380 -1.50 -14.47 -5.88
C ALA A 380 -0.76 -13.42 -5.05
N ARG A 381 0.32 -12.84 -5.58
CA ARG A 381 1.06 -11.77 -4.88
C ARG A 381 0.21 -10.53 -4.68
N GLN A 382 -0.58 -10.11 -5.66
CA GLN A 382 -1.49 -8.98 -5.51
C GLN A 382 -2.55 -9.18 -4.41
N SER A 383 -2.89 -10.43 -4.07
CA SER A 383 -3.82 -10.71 -2.98
C SER A 383 -3.20 -10.50 -1.59
N LEU A 384 -1.86 -10.37 -1.48
CA LEU A 384 -1.14 -10.21 -0.21
C LEU A 384 -1.32 -8.84 0.45
N ILE A 385 -1.88 -7.86 -0.26
CA ILE A 385 -2.25 -6.55 0.30
C ILE A 385 -3.66 -6.56 0.91
N VAL A 386 -4.48 -7.57 0.61
CA VAL A 386 -5.90 -7.60 0.99
C VAL A 386 -6.09 -8.30 2.34
N ARG A 387 -6.75 -7.60 3.28
CA ARG A 387 -7.05 -8.14 4.61
C ARG A 387 -7.74 -9.50 4.53
N GLY A 388 -7.23 -10.46 5.29
CA GLY A 388 -7.84 -11.77 5.46
C GLY A 388 -7.63 -12.76 4.32
N LEU A 389 -6.99 -12.36 3.22
CA LEU A 389 -6.61 -13.27 2.14
C LEU A 389 -5.25 -13.93 2.41
N PHE A 390 -5.18 -15.23 2.20
CA PHE A 390 -3.96 -16.03 2.32
C PHE A 390 -3.80 -16.81 1.02
N PRO A 391 -3.08 -16.23 0.05
CA PRO A 391 -3.00 -16.81 -1.29
C PRO A 391 -2.11 -18.05 -1.29
N MET A 392 -2.54 -19.05 -2.06
CA MET A 392 -1.80 -20.25 -2.37
C MET A 392 -1.74 -20.43 -3.88
N LEU A 393 -0.61 -20.89 -4.39
CA LEU A 393 -0.47 -21.27 -5.79
C LEU A 393 -0.72 -22.77 -5.94
N ALA A 394 -1.71 -23.13 -6.75
CA ALA A 394 -1.99 -24.51 -7.10
C ALA A 394 -1.08 -25.00 -8.25
N ASP A 395 -0.85 -26.32 -8.32
CA ASP A 395 -0.12 -26.93 -9.44
C ASP A 395 -0.97 -26.88 -10.72
N PRO A 396 -0.47 -26.28 -11.81
CA PRO A 396 -1.20 -26.09 -13.07
C PRO A 396 -1.53 -27.41 -13.79
N ARG A 397 -0.86 -28.52 -13.46
CA ARG A 397 -1.13 -29.85 -14.01
C ARG A 397 -2.46 -30.43 -13.52
N HIS A 398 -3.13 -29.74 -12.60
CA HIS A 398 -4.51 -30.00 -12.21
C HIS A 398 -5.40 -28.91 -12.84
N PRO A 399 -5.77 -29.03 -14.12
CA PRO A 399 -6.47 -27.97 -14.83
C PRO A 399 -7.84 -27.70 -14.19
N ALA A 400 -8.13 -26.42 -13.95
CA ALA A 400 -9.44 -25.92 -13.50
C ALA A 400 -10.59 -26.21 -14.47
N GLU A 401 -10.28 -26.70 -15.67
CA GLU A 401 -11.21 -26.97 -16.76
C GLU A 401 -11.44 -28.46 -17.03
N SER A 402 -10.84 -29.36 -16.24
CA SER A 402 -11.16 -30.79 -16.37
C SER A 402 -12.17 -31.26 -15.32
N LYS A 403 -12.95 -32.26 -15.73
CA LYS A 403 -14.04 -32.95 -15.03
C LYS A 403 -13.82 -33.03 -13.51
N THR A 404 -14.91 -32.81 -12.75
CA THR A 404 -15.15 -33.00 -11.29
C THR A 404 -14.02 -33.47 -10.36
N GLY A 405 -13.17 -34.43 -10.74
CA GLY A 405 -12.08 -34.98 -9.92
C GLY A 405 -10.83 -34.10 -9.74
N THR A 406 -10.51 -33.14 -10.63
CA THR A 406 -9.30 -32.28 -10.44
C THR A 406 -9.49 -31.18 -9.41
N ASN A 407 -10.70 -30.65 -9.25
CA ASN A 407 -10.99 -29.69 -8.18
C ASN A 407 -10.93 -30.35 -6.79
N GLU A 408 -11.21 -31.64 -6.68
CA GLU A 408 -11.11 -32.38 -5.42
C GLU A 408 -9.65 -32.57 -4.98
N SER A 409 -8.74 -32.85 -5.92
CA SER A 409 -7.31 -32.98 -5.58
C SER A 409 -6.70 -31.66 -5.12
N VAL A 410 -7.03 -30.54 -5.79
CA VAL A 410 -6.54 -29.21 -5.38
C VAL A 410 -7.21 -28.75 -4.08
N LEU A 411 -8.49 -29.07 -3.88
CA LEU A 411 -9.18 -28.83 -2.62
C LEU A 411 -8.52 -29.58 -1.47
N LYS A 412 -8.14 -30.85 -1.68
CA LYS A 412 -7.39 -31.63 -0.69
C LYS A 412 -6.08 -30.95 -0.32
N VAL A 413 -5.31 -30.45 -1.29
CA VAL A 413 -4.07 -29.71 -1.01
C VAL A 413 -4.34 -28.42 -0.21
N ALA A 414 -5.41 -27.69 -0.51
CA ALA A 414 -5.79 -26.50 0.25
C ALA A 414 -6.21 -26.85 1.69
N LEU A 415 -6.95 -27.94 1.88
CA LEU A 415 -7.32 -28.46 3.21
C LEU A 415 -6.08 -28.91 3.99
N ASP A 416 -5.17 -29.66 3.37
CA ASP A 416 -3.94 -30.13 3.98
C ASP A 416 -3.03 -28.97 4.38
N HIS A 417 -2.97 -27.91 3.56
CA HIS A 417 -2.28 -26.68 3.93
C HIS A 417 -2.95 -25.95 5.10
N GLY A 418 -4.28 -25.87 5.12
CA GLY A 418 -5.03 -25.34 6.26
C GLY A 418 -4.78 -26.13 7.55
N LYS A 419 -4.67 -27.45 7.45
CA LYS A 419 -4.32 -28.34 8.58
C LYS A 419 -2.89 -28.13 9.05
N ALA A 420 -1.93 -28.15 8.14
CA ALA A 420 -0.51 -27.91 8.44
C ALA A 420 -0.25 -26.50 9.01
N SER A 421 -1.09 -25.53 8.63
CA SER A 421 -1.07 -24.17 9.16
C SER A 421 -1.92 -23.98 10.43
N GLY A 422 -2.48 -25.05 11.00
CA GLY A 422 -3.27 -25.00 12.23
C GLY A 422 -4.59 -24.21 12.15
N VAL A 423 -4.96 -23.73 10.95
CA VAL A 423 -6.22 -23.01 10.70
C VAL A 423 -7.40 -23.96 10.74
N ILE A 424 -7.21 -25.14 10.15
CA ILE A 424 -8.23 -26.15 9.98
C ILE A 424 -7.90 -27.32 10.90
N LYS A 425 -8.84 -27.70 11.75
CA LYS A 425 -8.72 -28.84 12.67
C LYS A 425 -9.69 -29.97 12.29
N PRO A 426 -9.47 -31.19 12.78
CA PRO A 426 -10.49 -32.23 12.74
C PRO A 426 -11.84 -31.72 13.25
N HIS A 427 -12.94 -32.16 12.61
CA HIS A 427 -14.31 -31.75 12.92
C HIS A 427 -14.67 -30.28 12.63
N ASP A 428 -13.76 -29.50 12.07
CA ASP A 428 -14.11 -28.16 11.60
C ASP A 428 -15.01 -28.20 10.37
N ARG A 429 -15.75 -27.10 10.18
CA ARG A 429 -16.47 -26.82 8.95
C ARG A 429 -15.67 -25.85 8.08
N VAL A 430 -15.67 -26.07 6.78
CA VAL A 430 -15.01 -25.20 5.81
C VAL A 430 -16.01 -24.83 4.73
N VAL A 431 -16.01 -23.56 4.32
CA VAL A 431 -16.83 -23.10 3.19
C VAL A 431 -15.95 -23.00 1.95
N VAL A 432 -16.35 -23.67 0.87
CA VAL A 432 -15.63 -23.66 -0.40
C VAL A 432 -16.42 -22.82 -1.41
N CYS A 433 -15.75 -21.85 -2.03
CA CYS A 433 -16.27 -21.06 -3.13
C CYS A 433 -15.45 -21.34 -4.39
N GLN A 434 -16.10 -21.86 -5.44
CA GLN A 434 -15.44 -22.18 -6.71
C GLN A 434 -16.37 -22.01 -7.90
N LYS A 435 -15.78 -21.87 -9.09
CA LYS A 435 -16.51 -21.90 -10.37
C LYS A 435 -16.49 -23.32 -10.92
N LEU A 436 -17.66 -23.86 -11.29
CA LEU A 436 -17.85 -25.17 -11.91
C LEU A 436 -18.57 -24.98 -13.24
N GLY A 437 -17.84 -25.12 -14.35
CA GLY A 437 -18.35 -24.72 -15.67
C GLY A 437 -18.71 -23.23 -15.64
N ASP A 438 -19.97 -22.90 -15.94
CA ASP A 438 -20.49 -21.53 -15.89
C ASP A 438 -21.14 -21.16 -14.55
N ALA A 439 -21.34 -22.13 -13.65
CA ALA A 439 -21.95 -21.90 -12.35
C ALA A 439 -20.90 -21.53 -11.29
N SER A 440 -21.25 -20.60 -10.40
CA SER A 440 -20.51 -20.36 -9.16
C SER A 440 -21.18 -21.10 -8.01
N VAL A 441 -20.42 -21.85 -7.24
CA VAL A 441 -20.95 -22.76 -6.21
C VAL A 441 -20.32 -22.46 -4.85
N VAL A 442 -21.16 -22.47 -3.82
CA VAL A 442 -20.77 -22.45 -2.41
C VAL A 442 -21.06 -23.83 -1.82
N LYS A 443 -20.06 -24.48 -1.24
CA LYS A 443 -20.19 -25.76 -0.54
C LYS A 443 -19.81 -25.59 0.92
N ILE A 444 -20.51 -26.27 1.82
CA ILE A 444 -20.10 -26.43 3.22
C ILE A 444 -19.59 -27.86 3.34
N LEU A 445 -18.37 -28.02 3.84
CA LEU A 445 -17.75 -29.30 4.10
C LEU A 445 -17.54 -29.44 5.60
N GLU A 446 -17.92 -30.58 6.14
CA GLU A 446 -17.59 -30.99 7.51
C GLU A 446 -16.43 -31.97 7.43
N LEU A 447 -15.37 -31.70 8.18
CA LEU A 447 -14.16 -32.49 8.12
C LEU A 447 -14.26 -33.67 9.08
N GLU A 448 -13.98 -34.87 8.56
CA GLU A 448 -13.83 -36.06 9.39
C GLU A 448 -12.60 -35.95 10.31
N ALA A 449 -12.54 -36.84 11.30
CA ALA A 449 -11.52 -36.90 12.35
C ALA A 449 -10.08 -36.94 11.82
#